data_AF-A0A7S0JP76-F1
#
_entry.id   AF-A0A7S0JP76-F1
#
_cell.length_a   1.000
_cell.length_b   1.000
_cell.length_c   1.000
_cell.angle_alpha   90.00
_cell.angle_beta   90.00
_cell.angle_gamma   90.00
#
_symmetry.space_group_name_H-M   'P 1'
#
loop_
_entity.id
_entity.type
_entity.pdbx_description
1 polymer ?
#
loop_
_entity_poly.entity_id
_entity_poly.type
_entity_poly.pdbx_seq_one_letter_code
_entity_poly.pdbx_strand_id
1 'polypeptide(L)'
;IDVKTFTNCRFGMTAWATALLSFAFFNVKLNGGHLHLDSAAAMILTVFYLGKFFVWEHGYWRSMDIAHDRAGFYICWGCLVWVQTIYVSAGYFYAWQPVDSFVATFGEEHAQLAFYALLAVGVAAVYLNYEADRQRMHARSSTGMGSAWGSRYACIKADYTTDDGSKHTSLLLASHLWKPARHFHYVF
;
A
#
# COMPACT_ATOMS: atom_id res chain seq x y z
N ILE A 1 6.50 -9.57 -23.19
CA ILE A 1 6.59 -9.21 -21.76
C ILE A 1 6.38 -7.71 -21.67
N ASP A 2 5.39 -7.24 -20.91
CA ASP A 2 5.27 -5.81 -20.61
C ASP A 2 6.38 -5.44 -19.62
N VAL A 3 7.32 -4.60 -20.06
CA VAL A 3 8.50 -4.25 -19.27
C VAL A 3 8.10 -3.48 -18.01
N LYS A 4 7.09 -2.61 -18.05
CA LYS A 4 6.68 -1.80 -16.91
C LYS A 4 6.03 -2.66 -15.85
N THR A 5 5.13 -3.55 -16.24
CA THR A 5 4.50 -4.50 -15.31
C THR A 5 5.53 -5.46 -14.72
N PHE A 6 6.50 -5.91 -15.52
CA PHE A 6 7.55 -6.80 -15.04
C PHE A 6 8.45 -6.12 -14.01
N THR A 7 9.04 -4.96 -14.33
CA THR A 7 9.99 -4.29 -13.44
C THR A 7 9.32 -3.77 -12.17
N ASN A 8 8.10 -3.22 -12.29
CA ASN A 8 7.39 -2.62 -11.18
C ASN A 8 6.68 -3.67 -10.32
N CYS A 9 5.71 -4.38 -10.90
CA CYS A 9 4.83 -5.27 -10.14
C CYS A 9 5.51 -6.59 -9.79
N ARG A 10 6.17 -7.24 -10.75
CA ARG A 10 6.70 -8.60 -10.56
C ARG A 10 8.02 -8.59 -9.82
N PHE A 11 9.03 -7.90 -10.36
CA PHE A 11 10.33 -7.85 -9.71
C PHE A 11 10.31 -6.88 -8.52
N GLY A 12 9.92 -5.62 -8.74
CA GLY A 12 10.01 -4.57 -7.71
C GLY A 12 9.26 -4.93 -6.42
N MET A 13 7.97 -5.21 -6.51
CA MET A 13 7.16 -5.51 -5.31
C MET A 13 7.53 -6.83 -4.64
N THR A 14 7.86 -7.88 -5.41
CA THR A 14 8.24 -9.18 -4.82
C THR A 14 9.63 -9.16 -4.21
N ALA A 15 10.60 -8.49 -4.83
CA ALA A 15 11.94 -8.32 -4.28
C ALA A 15 11.89 -7.52 -2.97
N TRP A 16 11.03 -6.50 -2.91
CA TRP A 16 10.82 -5.73 -1.68
C TRP A 16 10.31 -6.63 -0.54
N ALA A 17 9.24 -7.41 -0.77
CA ALA A 17 8.72 -8.34 0.25
C ALA A 17 9.79 -9.36 0.69
N THR A 18 10.55 -9.89 -0.26
CA THR A 18 11.58 -10.91 -0.01
C THR A 18 12.75 -10.35 0.80
N ALA A 19 13.14 -9.09 0.55
CA ALA A 19 14.16 -8.41 1.33
C ALA A 19 13.75 -8.30 2.81
N LEU A 20 12.50 -7.90 3.10
CA LEU A 20 12.01 -7.78 4.48
C LEU A 20 11.96 -9.13 5.20
N LEU A 21 11.57 -10.20 4.51
CA LEU A 21 11.63 -11.56 5.05
C LEU A 21 13.08 -11.95 5.38
N SER A 22 14.01 -11.71 4.45
CA SER A 22 15.43 -12.00 4.65
C SER A 22 16.02 -11.23 5.83
N PHE A 23 15.61 -9.98 6.03
CA PHE A 23 16.04 -9.12 7.12
C PHE A 23 15.51 -9.62 8.47
N ALA A 24 14.25 -10.06 8.54
CA ALA A 24 13.71 -10.69 9.74
C ALA A 24 14.46 -12.00 10.09
N PHE A 25 14.77 -12.84 9.10
CA PHE A 25 15.60 -14.03 9.32
C PHE A 25 17.01 -13.69 9.82
N PHE A 26 17.61 -12.62 9.30
CA PHE A 26 18.90 -12.15 9.79
C PHE A 26 18.82 -11.68 11.25
N ASN A 27 17.77 -10.95 11.62
CA ASN A 27 17.53 -10.52 13.00
C ASN A 27 17.45 -11.72 13.96
N VAL A 28 16.68 -12.75 13.59
CA VAL A 28 16.59 -14.01 14.37
C VAL A 28 17.96 -14.63 14.59
N LYS A 29 18.80 -14.67 13.55
CA LYS A 29 20.15 -15.22 13.64
C LYS A 29 21.06 -14.40 14.56
N LEU A 30 20.96 -13.09 14.51
CA LEU A 30 21.77 -12.17 15.33
C LEU A 30 21.38 -12.26 16.81
N ASN A 31 20.09 -12.40 17.09
CA ASN A 31 19.52 -12.31 18.44
C ASN A 31 19.22 -13.70 19.04
N GLY A 32 20.10 -14.67 18.80
CA GLY A 32 20.07 -15.97 19.48
C GLY A 32 18.83 -16.83 19.19
N GLY A 33 18.16 -16.63 18.06
CA GLY A 33 16.94 -17.35 17.69
C GLY A 33 15.64 -16.59 17.98
N HIS A 34 15.71 -15.38 18.52
CA HIS A 34 14.54 -14.56 18.80
C HIS A 34 14.35 -13.47 17.74
N LEU A 35 13.13 -13.34 17.22
CA LEU A 35 12.77 -12.22 16.35
C LEU A 35 12.35 -11.04 17.21
N HIS A 36 13.02 -9.89 17.07
CA HIS A 36 12.60 -8.66 17.73
C HIS A 36 11.28 -8.13 17.16
N LEU A 37 10.47 -7.51 18.02
CA LEU A 37 9.14 -6.97 17.72
C LEU A 37 9.19 -5.86 16.67
N ASP A 38 10.26 -5.04 16.64
CA ASP A 38 10.46 -3.98 15.65
C ASP A 38 10.71 -4.56 14.24
N SER A 39 11.61 -5.54 14.13
CA SER A 39 11.85 -6.28 12.89
C SER A 39 10.60 -7.03 12.44
N ALA A 40 9.87 -7.65 13.37
CA ALA A 40 8.59 -8.30 13.09
C ALA A 40 7.54 -7.32 12.56
N ALA A 41 7.38 -6.15 13.20
CA ALA A 41 6.39 -5.15 12.81
C ALA A 41 6.67 -4.62 11.40
N ALA A 42 7.93 -4.27 11.11
CA ALA A 42 8.35 -3.81 9.78
C ALA A 42 8.07 -4.87 8.71
N MET A 43 8.44 -6.13 8.97
CA MET A 43 8.19 -7.24 8.05
C MET A 43 6.69 -7.46 7.83
N ILE A 44 5.90 -7.61 8.90
CA ILE A 44 4.48 -7.95 8.82
C ILE A 44 3.70 -6.86 8.09
N LEU A 45 3.88 -5.59 8.46
CA LEU A 45 3.13 -4.48 7.86
C LEU A 45 3.50 -4.27 6.39
N THR A 46 4.79 -4.33 6.04
CA THR A 46 5.23 -4.19 4.64
C THR A 46 4.74 -5.35 3.78
N VAL A 47 4.85 -6.59 4.26
CA VAL A 47 4.35 -7.77 3.52
C VAL A 47 2.83 -7.71 3.37
N PHE A 48 2.10 -7.26 4.39
CA PHE A 48 0.65 -7.07 4.32
C PHE A 48 0.26 -5.99 3.29
N TYR A 49 0.95 -4.84 3.31
CA TYR A 49 0.78 -3.77 2.33
C TYR A 49 1.03 -4.27 0.89
N LEU A 50 2.10 -5.03 0.68
CA LEU A 50 2.43 -5.62 -0.61
C LEU A 50 1.44 -6.71 -1.03
N GLY A 51 0.95 -7.52 -0.08
CA GLY A 51 -0.13 -8.47 -0.32
C GLY A 51 -1.39 -7.78 -0.83
N LYS A 52 -1.79 -6.67 -0.20
CA LYS A 52 -2.89 -5.82 -0.65
C LYS A 52 -2.67 -5.29 -2.07
N PHE A 53 -1.44 -4.90 -2.43
CA PHE A 53 -1.12 -4.47 -3.79
C PHE A 53 -1.47 -5.57 -4.81
N PHE A 54 -1.05 -6.82 -4.58
CA PHE A 54 -1.34 -7.92 -5.49
C PHE A 54 -2.83 -8.30 -5.55
N VAL A 55 -3.54 -8.23 -4.43
CA VAL A 55 -5.01 -8.43 -4.40
C VAL A 55 -5.74 -7.36 -5.22
N TRP A 56 -5.25 -6.11 -5.19
CA TRP A 56 -5.84 -4.98 -5.90
C TRP A 56 -5.17 -4.72 -7.27
N GLU A 57 -4.35 -5.64 -7.78
CA GLU A 57 -3.44 -5.38 -8.92
C GLU A 57 -4.17 -4.77 -10.13
N HIS A 58 -5.40 -5.20 -10.44
CA HIS A 58 -6.21 -4.65 -11.54
C HIS A 58 -6.38 -3.11 -11.46
N GLY A 59 -6.53 -2.54 -10.26
CA GLY A 59 -6.64 -1.09 -10.09
C GLY A 59 -5.35 -0.36 -10.47
N TYR A 60 -4.19 -0.99 -10.25
CA TYR A 60 -2.88 -0.41 -10.54
C TYR A 60 -2.64 -0.21 -12.05
N TRP A 61 -3.28 -0.99 -12.92
CA TRP A 61 -3.20 -0.81 -14.39
C TRP A 61 -3.71 0.55 -14.86
N ARG A 62 -4.52 1.22 -14.03
CA ARG A 62 -5.09 2.54 -14.32
C ARG A 62 -4.26 3.68 -13.73
N SER A 63 -3.13 3.37 -13.10
CA SER A 63 -2.17 4.37 -12.62
C SER A 63 -1.52 5.12 -13.78
N MET A 64 -0.95 6.28 -13.49
CA MET A 64 -0.25 7.10 -14.48
C MET A 64 0.96 6.36 -15.08
N ASP A 65 1.77 5.71 -14.24
CA ASP A 65 2.96 4.95 -14.63
C ASP A 65 2.64 3.87 -15.68
N ILE A 66 1.50 3.19 -15.53
CA ILE A 66 1.10 2.11 -16.44
C ILE A 66 0.32 2.65 -17.65
N ALA A 67 -0.62 3.57 -17.46
CA ALA A 67 -1.52 4.00 -18.53
C ALA A 67 -0.93 5.10 -19.45
N HIS A 68 -0.07 5.97 -18.93
CA HIS A 68 0.38 7.17 -19.65
C HIS A 68 1.90 7.20 -19.87
N ASP A 69 2.69 6.80 -18.88
CA ASP A 69 4.13 6.95 -18.97
C ASP A 69 4.79 5.89 -19.87
N ARG A 70 5.86 6.29 -20.54
CA ARG A 70 6.67 5.38 -21.35
C ARG A 70 7.66 4.63 -20.47
N ALA A 71 7.99 3.39 -20.85
CA ALA A 71 9.06 2.64 -20.22
C ALA A 71 10.40 3.35 -20.47
N GLY A 72 10.93 4.01 -19.43
CA GLY A 72 12.18 4.76 -19.49
C GLY A 72 13.05 4.48 -18.27
N PHE A 73 14.23 5.10 -18.26
CA PHE A 73 15.22 4.93 -17.19
C PHE A 73 14.63 5.17 -15.80
N TYR A 74 13.92 6.28 -15.58
CA TYR A 74 13.39 6.65 -14.27
C TYR A 74 12.41 5.62 -13.69
N ILE A 75 11.46 5.11 -14.48
CA ILE A 75 10.51 4.09 -14.02
C ILE A 75 11.25 2.79 -13.70
N CYS A 76 12.14 2.33 -14.59
CA CYS A 76 12.82 1.06 -14.37
C CYS A 76 13.80 1.15 -13.19
N TRP A 77 14.61 2.20 -13.11
CA TRP A 77 15.54 2.41 -12.00
C TRP A 77 14.80 2.62 -10.67
N GLY A 78 13.67 3.33 -10.68
CA GLY A 78 12.82 3.51 -9.51
C GLY A 78 12.39 2.18 -8.90
N CYS A 79 11.85 1.27 -9.72
CA CYS A 79 11.36 -0.02 -9.22
C CYS A 79 12.49 -1.00 -8.89
N LEU A 80 13.55 -1.03 -9.69
CA LEU A 80 14.63 -2.01 -9.57
C LEU A 80 15.70 -1.63 -8.54
N VAL A 81 15.88 -0.34 -8.26
CA VAL A 81 16.96 0.16 -7.39
C VAL A 81 16.41 0.98 -6.24
N TRP A 82 15.62 2.03 -6.51
CA TRP A 82 15.17 2.93 -5.46
C TRP A 82 14.28 2.22 -4.43
N VAL A 83 13.26 1.48 -4.87
CA VAL A 83 12.41 0.69 -3.97
C VAL A 83 13.25 -0.33 -3.19
N GLN A 84 14.19 -0.99 -3.87
CA GLN A 84 15.02 -2.04 -3.26
C GLN A 84 16.10 -1.53 -2.30
N THR A 85 16.26 -0.22 -2.18
CA THR A 85 17.26 0.40 -1.30
C THR A 85 16.61 1.28 -0.23
N ILE A 86 15.75 2.22 -0.65
CA ILE A 86 15.13 3.19 0.26
C ILE A 86 13.97 2.55 1.02
N TYR A 87 13.07 1.82 0.34
CA TYR A 87 11.86 1.32 1.00
C TYR A 87 12.16 0.13 1.93
N VAL A 88 13.28 -0.54 1.72
CA VAL A 88 13.76 -1.62 2.59
C VAL A 88 14.60 -1.13 3.76
N SER A 89 15.03 0.15 3.77
CA SER A 89 16.02 0.69 4.70
C SER A 89 15.59 0.60 6.17
N ALA A 90 14.32 0.84 6.48
CA ALA A 90 13.81 0.71 7.84
C ALA A 90 13.89 -0.75 8.33
N GLY A 91 13.48 -1.71 7.50
CA GLY A 91 13.61 -3.13 7.81
C GLY A 91 15.07 -3.58 7.95
N TYR A 92 15.95 -3.05 7.11
CA TYR A 92 17.39 -3.26 7.23
C TYR A 92 17.91 -2.72 8.58
N PHE A 93 17.56 -1.49 8.94
CA PHE A 93 17.96 -0.88 10.20
C PHE A 93 17.53 -1.72 11.41
N TYR A 94 16.27 -2.17 11.46
CA TYR A 94 15.76 -3.01 12.54
C TYR A 94 16.39 -4.39 12.59
N ALA A 95 16.75 -4.96 11.43
CA ALA A 95 17.38 -6.26 11.38
C ALA A 95 18.73 -6.30 12.11
N TRP A 96 19.44 -5.18 12.16
CA TRP A 96 20.74 -5.04 12.83
C TRP A 96 20.65 -4.58 14.29
N GLN A 97 19.45 -4.35 14.83
CA GLN A 97 19.35 -3.86 16.20
C GLN A 97 19.66 -4.98 17.21
N PRO A 98 20.65 -4.76 18.11
CA PRO A 98 20.99 -5.74 19.16
C PRO A 98 20.02 -5.71 20.34
N VAL A 99 19.17 -4.68 20.43
CA VAL A 99 18.15 -4.51 21.45
C VAL A 99 16.82 -4.23 20.75
N ASP A 100 15.75 -4.84 21.23
CA ASP A 100 14.40 -4.61 20.72
C ASP A 100 13.93 -3.18 21.06
N SER A 101 13.63 -2.39 20.03
CA SER A 101 13.22 -0.99 20.20
C SER A 101 11.94 -0.82 21.02
N PHE A 102 11.00 -1.77 20.96
CA PHE A 102 9.78 -1.72 21.76
C PHE A 102 10.09 -1.94 23.24
N VAL A 103 10.93 -2.92 23.55
CA VAL A 103 11.36 -3.19 24.93
C VAL A 103 12.15 -2.00 25.49
N ALA A 104 13.10 -1.48 24.71
CA ALA A 104 13.90 -0.32 25.11
C ALA A 104 13.05 0.95 25.38
N THR A 105 11.97 1.14 24.62
CA THR A 105 11.15 2.36 24.71
C THR A 105 10.02 2.26 25.74
N PHE A 106 9.32 1.12 25.78
CA PHE A 106 8.09 0.95 26.56
C PHE A 106 8.27 0.04 27.79
N GLY A 107 9.44 -0.59 27.94
CA GLY A 107 9.69 -1.63 28.93
C GLY A 107 9.07 -2.98 28.55
N GLU A 108 9.53 -4.07 29.16
CA GLU A 108 9.07 -5.43 28.85
C GLU A 108 7.56 -5.59 29.06
N GLU A 109 7.00 -4.93 30.08
CA GLU A 109 5.58 -5.02 30.43
C GLU A 109 4.65 -4.47 29.32
N HIS A 110 5.06 -3.42 28.61
CA HIS A 110 4.20 -2.72 27.63
C HIS A 110 4.64 -2.90 26.16
N ALA A 111 5.82 -3.48 25.91
CA ALA A 111 6.36 -3.67 24.57
C ALA A 111 5.39 -4.41 23.63
N GLN A 112 4.77 -5.49 24.11
CA GLN A 112 3.82 -6.28 23.33
C GLN A 112 2.55 -5.47 23.00
N LEU A 113 2.03 -4.70 23.95
CA LEU A 113 0.85 -3.87 23.72
C LEU A 113 1.13 -2.80 22.66
N ALA A 114 2.29 -2.13 22.75
CA ALA A 114 2.71 -1.13 21.77
C ALA A 114 2.89 -1.75 20.37
N PHE A 115 3.46 -2.96 20.30
CA PHE A 115 3.58 -3.73 19.06
C PHE A 115 2.21 -4.03 18.43
N TYR A 116 1.26 -4.57 19.19
CA TYR A 116 -0.08 -4.87 18.67
C TYR A 116 -0.86 -3.60 18.30
N ALA A 117 -0.69 -2.51 19.05
CA ALA A 117 -1.29 -1.22 18.72
C ALA A 117 -0.76 -0.70 17.37
N LEU A 118 0.56 -0.78 17.15
CA LEU A 118 1.17 -0.40 15.87
C LEU A 118 0.64 -1.27 14.72
N LEU A 119 0.57 -2.59 14.91
CA LEU A 119 0.02 -3.50 13.91
C LEU A 119 -1.44 -3.16 13.60
N ALA A 120 -2.28 -2.92 14.61
CA ALA A 120 -3.68 -2.59 14.43
C ALA A 120 -3.85 -1.28 13.63
N VAL A 121 -3.10 -0.24 13.96
CA VAL A 121 -3.14 1.04 13.24
C VAL A 121 -2.64 0.86 11.80
N GLY A 122 -1.52 0.17 11.59
CA GLY A 122 -0.96 -0.06 10.26
C GLY A 122 -1.88 -0.88 9.36
N VAL A 123 -2.45 -1.98 9.88
CA VAL A 123 -3.42 -2.79 9.14
C VAL A 123 -4.69 -2.00 8.83
N ALA A 124 -5.20 -1.22 9.78
CA ALA A 124 -6.36 -0.36 9.56
C ALA A 124 -6.09 0.70 8.47
N ALA A 125 -4.90 1.32 8.45
CA ALA A 125 -4.52 2.26 7.40
C ALA A 125 -4.49 1.59 6.01
N VAL A 126 -3.81 0.45 5.88
CA VAL A 126 -3.78 -0.30 4.60
C VAL A 126 -5.18 -0.72 4.15
N TYR A 127 -6.03 -1.14 5.09
CA TYR A 127 -7.42 -1.49 4.81
C TYR A 127 -8.24 -0.28 4.35
N LEU A 128 -8.16 0.86 5.05
CA LEU A 128 -8.90 2.08 4.69
C LEU A 128 -8.45 2.65 3.34
N ASN A 129 -7.15 2.58 3.05
CA ASN A 129 -6.58 2.90 1.73
C ASN A 129 -7.24 2.05 0.64
N TYR A 130 -7.21 0.72 0.81
CA TYR A 130 -7.85 -0.22 -0.11
C TYR A 130 -9.36 0.00 -0.25
N GLU A 131 -10.05 0.23 0.86
CA GLU A 131 -11.50 0.38 0.90
C GLU A 131 -11.94 1.64 0.17
N ALA A 132 -11.18 2.74 0.27
CA ALA A 132 -11.46 3.95 -0.50
C ALA A 132 -11.40 3.69 -2.02
N ASP A 133 -10.36 2.99 -2.49
CA ASP A 133 -10.22 2.63 -3.89
C ASP A 133 -11.33 1.67 -4.35
N ARG A 134 -11.64 0.66 -3.53
CA ARG A 134 -12.71 -0.30 -3.78
C ARG A 134 -14.06 0.40 -3.92
N GLN A 135 -14.39 1.34 -3.01
CA GLN A 135 -15.63 2.13 -3.06
C GLN A 135 -15.73 2.93 -4.36
N ARG A 136 -14.65 3.60 -4.77
CA ARG A 136 -14.63 4.38 -6.03
C ARG A 136 -14.81 3.48 -7.25
N MET A 137 -14.14 2.34 -7.30
CA MET A 137 -14.25 1.40 -8.41
C MET A 137 -15.66 0.80 -8.48
N HIS A 138 -16.20 0.35 -7.34
CA HIS A 138 -17.51 -0.26 -7.25
C HIS A 138 -18.63 0.73 -7.60
N ALA A 139 -18.57 1.97 -7.09
CA ALA A 139 -19.55 3.00 -7.43
C ALA A 139 -19.60 3.29 -8.94
N ARG A 140 -18.45 3.24 -9.62
CA ARG A 140 -18.38 3.43 -11.08
C ARG A 140 -18.88 2.21 -11.85
N SER A 141 -18.50 1.00 -11.45
CA SER A 141 -18.95 -0.22 -12.12
C SER A 141 -20.45 -0.49 -11.92
N SER A 142 -21.01 -0.07 -10.78
CA SER A 142 -22.44 -0.20 -10.48
C SER A 142 -23.27 0.99 -10.97
N THR A 143 -22.69 1.91 -11.74
CA THR A 143 -23.34 3.17 -12.17
C THR A 143 -24.02 3.94 -11.02
N GLY A 144 -23.42 3.93 -9.82
CA GLY A 144 -23.92 4.57 -8.61
C GLY A 144 -24.99 3.80 -7.82
N MET A 145 -25.43 2.63 -8.28
CA MET A 145 -26.49 1.84 -7.60
C MET A 145 -26.00 1.00 -6.42
N GLY A 146 -24.68 0.86 -6.24
CA GLY A 146 -24.08 0.10 -5.15
C GLY A 146 -24.17 0.77 -3.78
N SER A 147 -23.63 0.08 -2.78
CA SER A 147 -23.56 0.53 -1.39
C SER A 147 -22.22 0.17 -0.75
N ALA A 148 -21.82 0.94 0.25
CA ALA A 148 -20.76 0.58 1.18
C ALA A 148 -21.28 0.78 2.61
N TRP A 149 -20.79 -0.03 3.55
CA TRP A 149 -21.12 0.10 4.98
C TRP A 149 -22.64 0.24 5.26
N GLY A 150 -23.46 -0.55 4.57
CA GLY A 150 -24.91 -0.56 4.75
C GLY A 150 -25.68 0.62 4.15
N SER A 151 -25.02 1.60 3.50
CA SER A 151 -25.72 2.72 2.85
C SER A 151 -25.31 2.93 1.39
N ARG A 152 -26.28 3.38 0.58
CA ARG A 152 -26.11 3.58 -0.87
C ARG A 152 -25.11 4.68 -1.16
N TYR A 153 -24.44 4.58 -2.30
CA TYR A 153 -23.55 5.65 -2.77
C TYR A 153 -24.33 6.91 -3.13
N ALA A 154 -23.84 8.06 -2.67
CA ALA A 154 -24.18 9.34 -3.26
C ALA A 154 -23.14 9.68 -4.33
N CYS A 155 -23.60 9.91 -5.57
CA CYS A 155 -22.75 10.20 -6.72
C CYS A 155 -23.22 11.46 -7.44
N ILE A 156 -22.27 12.23 -7.97
CA ILE A 156 -22.51 13.36 -8.88
C ILE A 156 -22.25 12.87 -10.30
N LYS A 157 -23.23 13.08 -11.20
CA LYS A 157 -23.05 12.90 -12.64
C LYS A 157 -22.46 14.18 -13.22
N ALA A 158 -21.30 14.08 -13.85
CA ALA A 158 -20.61 15.21 -14.45
C ALA A 158 -20.40 14.94 -15.94
N ASP A 159 -21.02 15.78 -16.77
CA ASP A 159 -20.83 15.75 -18.22
C ASP A 159 -19.67 16.66 -18.61
N TYR A 160 -18.81 16.19 -19.50
CA TYR A 160 -17.66 16.94 -20.01
C TYR A 160 -17.45 16.65 -21.50
N THR A 161 -16.80 17.57 -22.19
CA THR A 161 -16.42 17.40 -23.61
C THR A 161 -14.90 17.36 -23.68
N THR A 162 -14.36 16.37 -24.36
CA THR A 162 -12.91 16.19 -24.58
C THR A 162 -12.42 17.06 -25.75
N ASP A 163 -11.11 17.20 -25.90
CA ASP A 163 -10.49 18.08 -26.92
C ASP A 163 -10.82 17.66 -28.37
N ASP A 164 -11.21 16.41 -28.59
CA ASP A 164 -11.70 15.86 -29.85
C ASP A 164 -13.19 16.13 -30.11
N GLY A 165 -13.88 16.82 -29.19
CA GLY A 165 -15.30 17.16 -29.28
C GLY A 165 -16.26 16.07 -28.80
N SER A 166 -15.78 14.92 -28.31
CA SER A 166 -16.66 13.88 -27.80
C SER A 166 -17.22 14.21 -26.41
N LYS A 167 -18.52 13.96 -26.23
CA LYS A 167 -19.21 14.14 -24.94
C LYS A 167 -19.13 12.87 -24.11
N HIS A 168 -18.70 13.03 -22.86
CA HIS A 168 -18.59 11.95 -21.89
C HIS A 168 -19.29 12.30 -20.59
N THR A 169 -19.78 11.27 -19.90
CA THR A 169 -20.37 11.39 -18.56
C THR A 169 -19.52 10.61 -17.57
N SER A 170 -19.06 11.28 -16.51
CA SER A 170 -18.32 10.69 -15.40
C SER A 170 -19.16 10.63 -14.13
N LEU A 171 -18.98 9.57 -13.35
CA LEU A 171 -19.54 9.44 -12.01
C LEU A 171 -18.49 9.77 -10.94
N LEU A 172 -18.81 10.75 -10.11
CA LEU A 172 -17.97 11.20 -9.00
C LEU A 172 -18.62 10.75 -7.68
N LEU A 173 -17.91 9.95 -6.90
CA LEU A 173 -18.38 9.46 -5.61
C LEU A 173 -18.26 10.58 -4.56
N ALA A 174 -19.35 10.88 -3.86
CA ALA A 174 -19.47 11.98 -2.89
C ALA A 174 -19.99 11.50 -1.51
N SER A 175 -19.72 10.23 -1.17
CA SER A 175 -20.15 9.59 0.09
C SER A 175 -19.01 8.78 0.70
N HIS A 176 -19.21 8.29 1.94
CA HIS A 176 -18.26 7.42 2.65
C HIS A 176 -16.86 8.04 2.75
N LEU A 177 -15.81 7.29 2.41
CA LEU A 177 -14.41 7.76 2.46
C LEU A 177 -14.13 8.91 1.49
N TRP A 178 -15.02 9.18 0.52
CA TRP A 178 -14.88 10.28 -0.44
C TRP A 178 -15.67 11.54 -0.05
N LYS A 179 -16.38 11.50 1.09
CA LYS A 179 -17.12 12.66 1.60
C LYS A 179 -16.23 13.72 2.25
N PRO A 180 -15.24 13.38 3.10
CA PRO A 180 -14.48 14.40 3.84
C PRO A 180 -13.54 15.21 2.95
N ALA A 181 -12.88 14.56 1.98
CA ALA A 181 -11.90 15.17 1.11
C ALA A 181 -11.81 14.46 -0.25
N ARG A 182 -11.37 15.19 -1.28
CA ARG A 182 -11.23 14.66 -2.66
C ARG A 182 -10.19 13.54 -2.79
N HIS A 183 -9.17 13.54 -1.93
CA HIS A 183 -8.07 12.57 -1.92
C HIS A 183 -7.86 11.99 -0.51
N PHE A 184 -8.94 11.64 0.19
CA PHE A 184 -8.84 11.15 1.57
C PHE A 184 -8.00 9.86 1.71
N HIS A 185 -8.02 9.01 0.68
CA HIS A 185 -7.19 7.80 0.59
C HIS A 185 -5.67 8.06 0.68
N TYR A 186 -5.18 9.28 0.40
CA TYR A 186 -3.75 9.61 0.53
C TYR A 186 -3.30 9.84 1.98
N VAL A 187 -4.23 9.92 2.93
CA VAL A 187 -3.92 10.03 4.36
C VAL A 187 -3.48 8.69 4.94
N PHE A 188 -3.91 7.58 4.34
CA PHE A 188 -3.67 6.21 4.79
C PHE A 188 -2.58 5.53 3.98
#